data_AF-A0AAW0RHL8-F1
#
_entry.id   AF-A0AAW0RHL8-F1
#
_cell.length_a   1.000
_cell.length_b   1.000
_cell.length_c   1.000
_cell.angle_alpha   90.00
_cell.angle_beta   90.00
_cell.angle_gamma   90.00
#
_symmetry.space_group_name_H-M   'P 1'
#
loop_
_entity.id
_entity.type
_entity.pdbx_description
1 polymer ?
#
loop_
_entity_poly.entity_id
_entity_poly.type
_entity_poly.pdbx_seq_one_letter_code
_entity_poly.pdbx_strand_id
1 'polypeptide(L)'
;MSAQTAAACWSTVDDLEPTTNTLHQRIAQVLETANFECLQDAAVLARGVEFAKTGTAIINTNSFTFGMNNVVFKITFSDGIIWIARVCHASKLGNDNLEADRKSMLSEIATLRTLRRRTTIPVPDVFAFEASASNDFGYSYMLMECLEGKTLGNTVARNVPVKHHSHVAKQLAEVLFQLQNLSFDKLGRIWCGESCDESPEIIPYEHVEAAAAPMATSLEWFYTQRQEDNRKALEAHAQDPEWRTACWILKSAMAQIIIEDTMYGPFPLCHFDLHYGNLLFDDDYNLTGVLDWSGAGTAPLERLAVSPEFITFPGITDEENQVIIDFRGLVRDNLEDLEARSRESASSSGSKTTLSAILGTRRAEITHRCTYSFPHRAFWDGRLVAKLLYQDAVSWGQLVAMHGGSEVY
;
A
#
# COMPACT_ATOMS: atom_id res chain seq x y z
N MET A 1 9.03 -15.58 36.71
CA MET A 1 9.12 -14.13 36.48
C MET A 1 8.74 -13.92 35.03
N SER A 2 7.55 -13.38 34.80
CA SER A 2 6.88 -13.35 33.50
C SER A 2 7.58 -12.38 32.55
N ALA A 3 8.02 -12.90 31.39
CA ALA A 3 8.31 -12.09 30.23
C ALA A 3 7.02 -11.38 29.81
N GLN A 4 6.98 -10.05 29.95
CA GLN A 4 6.00 -9.23 29.27
C GLN A 4 6.32 -9.30 27.77
N THR A 5 5.57 -10.15 27.08
CA THR A 5 5.46 -10.14 25.63
C THR A 5 4.89 -8.78 25.22
N ALA A 6 5.70 -7.91 24.61
CA ALA A 6 5.18 -6.79 23.84
C ALA A 6 4.34 -7.39 22.70
N ALA A 7 3.03 -7.40 22.93
CA ALA A 7 2.02 -7.93 22.03
C ALA A 7 1.88 -6.99 20.82
N ALA A 8 1.49 -7.57 19.68
CA ALA A 8 0.87 -6.79 18.62
C ALA A 8 -0.22 -5.87 19.21
N CYS A 9 -0.44 -4.70 18.61
CA CYS A 9 -1.34 -3.66 19.10
C CYS A 9 -2.82 -4.09 18.97
N TRP A 10 -3.24 -5.02 19.83
CA TRP A 10 -4.62 -5.48 19.97
C TRP A 10 -5.32 -4.57 20.96
N SER A 11 -6.39 -3.93 20.48
CA SER A 11 -7.25 -3.03 21.20
C SER A 11 -8.46 -3.76 21.79
N THR A 12 -9.03 -3.12 22.80
CA THR A 12 -10.26 -3.50 23.48
C THR A 12 -11.35 -2.46 23.18
N VAL A 13 -12.59 -2.78 23.54
CA VAL A 13 -13.72 -1.84 23.40
C VAL A 13 -13.48 -0.55 24.22
N ASP A 14 -12.78 -0.66 25.35
CA ASP A 14 -12.46 0.47 26.23
C ASP A 14 -11.45 1.45 25.60
N ASP A 15 -10.69 1.01 24.59
CA ASP A 15 -9.75 1.86 23.85
C ASP A 15 -10.47 2.76 22.82
N LEU A 16 -11.76 2.55 22.57
CA LEU A 16 -12.56 3.37 21.67
C LEU A 16 -13.08 4.61 22.41
N GLU A 17 -12.51 5.79 22.12
CA GLU A 17 -13.01 7.05 22.70
C GLU A 17 -14.52 7.27 22.42
N PRO A 18 -15.35 7.56 23.45
CA PRO A 18 -16.80 7.44 23.34
C PRO A 18 -17.52 8.46 22.43
N THR A 19 -16.94 9.61 22.10
CA THR A 19 -17.72 10.66 21.42
C THR A 19 -16.86 11.57 20.55
N THR A 20 -16.97 11.38 19.22
CA THR A 20 -16.70 12.28 18.06
C THR A 20 -15.96 11.58 16.91
N ASN A 21 -15.31 10.43 17.16
CA ASN A 21 -14.59 9.71 16.11
C ASN A 21 -15.53 8.78 15.31
N THR A 22 -15.78 9.12 14.05
CA THR A 22 -16.62 8.33 13.12
C THR A 22 -16.10 6.92 12.89
N LEU A 23 -14.78 6.70 12.99
CA LEU A 23 -14.17 5.37 12.91
C LEU A 23 -14.58 4.50 14.10
N HIS A 24 -14.50 5.03 15.33
CA HIS A 24 -14.90 4.30 16.52
C HIS A 24 -16.38 3.95 16.51
N GLN A 25 -17.24 4.85 16.01
CA GLN A 25 -18.67 4.58 15.84
C GLN A 25 -18.93 3.42 14.86
N ARG A 26 -18.20 3.37 13.75
CA ARG A 26 -18.31 2.27 12.77
C ARG A 26 -17.87 0.93 13.36
N ILE A 27 -16.78 0.92 14.12
CA ILE A 27 -16.29 -0.30 14.80
C ILE A 27 -17.28 -0.76 15.86
N ALA A 28 -17.77 0.15 16.72
CA ALA A 28 -18.79 -0.15 17.72
C ALA A 28 -20.05 -0.76 17.08
N GLN A 29 -20.49 -0.21 15.93
CA GLN A 29 -21.64 -0.76 15.21
C GLN A 29 -21.41 -2.20 14.72
N VAL A 30 -20.21 -2.55 14.26
CA VAL A 30 -19.88 -3.94 13.90
C VAL A 30 -20.00 -4.82 15.13
N LEU A 31 -19.42 -4.42 16.26
CA LEU A 31 -19.46 -5.17 17.51
C LEU A 31 -20.89 -5.39 18.04
N GLU A 32 -21.78 -4.40 17.86
CA GLU A 32 -23.16 -4.43 18.33
C GLU A 32 -24.12 -5.19 17.40
N THR A 33 -23.91 -5.12 16.09
CA THR A 33 -24.91 -5.57 15.10
C THR A 33 -24.50 -6.75 14.25
N ALA A 34 -23.22 -7.13 14.24
CA ALA A 34 -22.74 -8.27 13.47
C ALA A 34 -23.10 -9.59 14.15
N ASN A 35 -23.51 -10.58 13.37
CA ASN A 35 -23.86 -11.90 13.88
C ASN A 35 -22.61 -12.80 13.96
N PHE A 36 -21.78 -12.60 14.99
CA PHE A 36 -20.52 -13.34 15.14
C PHE A 36 -20.67 -14.86 15.18
N GLU A 37 -21.82 -15.38 15.64
CA GLU A 37 -22.11 -16.82 15.58
C GLU A 37 -22.11 -17.31 14.12
N CYS A 38 -22.75 -16.58 13.20
CA CYS A 38 -22.71 -16.89 11.78
C CYS A 38 -21.29 -16.84 11.20
N LEU A 39 -20.45 -15.90 11.64
CA LEU A 39 -19.07 -15.81 11.19
C LEU A 39 -18.22 -16.99 11.70
N GLN A 40 -18.45 -17.42 12.95
CA GLN A 40 -17.84 -18.61 13.52
C GLN A 40 -18.26 -19.87 12.75
N ASP A 41 -19.54 -20.01 12.41
CA ASP A 41 -20.04 -21.13 11.61
C ASP A 41 -19.43 -21.14 10.21
N ALA A 42 -19.35 -19.98 9.55
CA ALA A 42 -18.69 -19.85 8.25
C ALA A 42 -17.21 -20.26 8.33
N ALA A 43 -16.51 -19.89 9.40
CA ALA A 43 -15.12 -20.29 9.62
C ALA A 43 -14.98 -21.81 9.84
N VAL A 44 -15.88 -22.42 10.62
CA VAL A 44 -15.91 -23.88 10.85
C VAL A 44 -16.18 -24.64 9.56
N LEU A 45 -17.11 -24.16 8.73
CA LEU A 45 -17.39 -24.75 7.41
C LEU A 45 -16.19 -24.63 6.46
N ALA A 46 -15.51 -23.49 6.46
CA ALA A 46 -14.33 -23.24 5.63
C ALA A 46 -13.13 -24.13 6.02
N ARG A 47 -13.07 -24.64 7.26
CA ARG A 47 -12.08 -25.67 7.68
C ARG A 47 -12.31 -27.04 7.02
N GLY A 48 -13.48 -27.25 6.40
CA GLY A 48 -13.87 -28.47 5.72
C GLY A 48 -14.84 -29.34 6.53
N VAL A 49 -15.55 -30.19 5.79
CA VAL A 49 -16.69 -30.98 6.30
C VAL A 49 -16.33 -31.88 7.48
N GLU A 50 -15.12 -32.45 7.50
CA GLU A 50 -14.69 -33.32 8.61
C GLU A 50 -14.44 -32.54 9.90
N PHE A 51 -13.82 -31.36 9.81
CA PHE A 51 -13.65 -30.49 10.98
C PHE A 51 -15.01 -30.01 11.47
N ALA A 52 -15.92 -29.61 10.58
CA ALA A 52 -17.24 -29.08 10.92
C ALA A 52 -18.14 -30.05 11.71
N LYS A 53 -17.89 -31.36 11.69
CA LYS A 53 -18.65 -32.34 12.49
C LYS A 53 -18.44 -32.22 13.99
N THR A 54 -17.27 -31.74 14.43
CA THR A 54 -16.87 -31.77 15.85
C THR A 54 -16.08 -30.54 16.31
N GLY A 55 -15.53 -29.80 15.37
CA GLY A 55 -14.74 -28.61 15.61
C GLY A 55 -15.62 -27.40 15.91
N THR A 56 -15.05 -26.47 16.67
CA THR A 56 -15.69 -25.18 16.96
C THR A 56 -14.70 -24.05 16.71
N ALA A 57 -15.22 -22.85 16.54
CA ALA A 57 -14.45 -21.62 16.39
C ALA A 57 -14.94 -20.59 17.41
N ILE A 58 -14.03 -19.80 17.97
CA ILE A 58 -14.33 -18.73 18.92
C ILE A 58 -13.71 -17.43 18.41
N ILE A 59 -14.52 -16.37 18.35
CA ILE A 59 -14.06 -15.01 18.07
C ILE A 59 -14.16 -14.21 19.38
N ASN A 60 -13.04 -13.67 19.85
CA ASN A 60 -13.04 -12.78 21.01
C ASN A 60 -13.25 -11.33 20.55
N THR A 61 -14.49 -10.85 20.64
CA THR A 61 -14.86 -9.47 20.24
C THR A 61 -14.29 -8.39 21.17
N ASN A 62 -13.75 -8.77 22.34
CA ASN A 62 -13.07 -7.84 23.25
C ASN A 62 -11.59 -7.60 22.89
N SER A 63 -11.08 -8.25 21.84
CA SER A 63 -9.69 -8.13 21.40
C SER A 63 -9.63 -8.07 19.87
N PHE A 64 -9.44 -6.88 19.33
CA PHE A 64 -9.37 -6.64 17.88
C PHE A 64 -8.28 -5.64 17.54
N THR A 65 -7.86 -5.59 16.28
CA THR A 65 -7.11 -4.45 15.75
C THR A 65 -7.92 -3.84 14.61
N PHE A 66 -7.63 -2.60 14.23
CA PHE A 66 -8.42 -1.92 13.20
C PHE A 66 -7.55 -0.98 12.39
N GLY A 67 -7.94 -0.81 11.14
CA GLY A 67 -7.36 0.16 10.22
C GLY A 67 -8.41 1.17 9.78
N MET A 68 -8.17 1.81 8.64
CA MET A 68 -9.07 2.84 8.11
C MET A 68 -10.46 2.32 7.72
N ASN A 69 -10.52 1.09 7.18
CA ASN A 69 -11.73 0.51 6.59
C ASN A 69 -12.16 -0.82 7.22
N ASN A 70 -11.27 -1.45 8.00
CA ASN A 70 -11.46 -2.81 8.47
C ASN A 70 -11.24 -2.92 9.97
N VAL A 71 -12.04 -3.77 10.60
CA VAL A 71 -11.78 -4.31 11.94
C VAL A 71 -11.36 -5.78 11.80
N VAL A 72 -10.38 -6.19 12.61
CA VAL A 72 -9.68 -7.47 12.46
C VAL A 72 -9.76 -8.24 13.77
N PHE A 73 -10.26 -9.47 13.71
CA PHE A 73 -10.41 -10.36 14.85
C PHE A 73 -9.60 -11.64 14.68
N LYS A 74 -9.20 -12.25 15.80
CA LYS A 74 -8.70 -13.62 15.82
C LYS A 74 -9.86 -14.61 15.93
N ILE A 75 -9.79 -15.67 15.14
CA ILE A 75 -10.65 -16.84 15.24
C ILE A 75 -9.79 -17.97 15.81
N THR A 76 -10.14 -18.47 16.99
CA THR A 76 -9.45 -19.60 17.62
C THR A 76 -10.27 -20.86 17.46
N PHE A 77 -9.72 -21.87 16.80
CA PHE A 77 -10.36 -23.16 16.60
C PHE A 77 -10.11 -24.10 17.79
N SER A 78 -10.98 -25.09 17.97
CA SER A 78 -10.89 -26.08 19.05
C SER A 78 -9.62 -26.94 19.03
N ASP A 79 -8.92 -27.00 17.89
CA ASP A 79 -7.62 -27.67 17.72
C ASP A 79 -6.42 -26.74 17.95
N GLY A 80 -6.65 -25.49 18.35
CA GLY A 80 -5.62 -24.50 18.64
C GLY A 80 -5.13 -23.70 17.43
N ILE A 81 -5.62 -24.00 16.22
CA ILE A 81 -5.31 -23.20 15.03
C ILE A 81 -5.95 -21.82 15.16
N ILE A 82 -5.27 -20.80 14.64
CA ILE A 82 -5.75 -19.41 14.66
C ILE A 82 -5.85 -18.89 13.23
N TRP A 83 -7.03 -18.37 12.88
CA TRP A 83 -7.24 -17.58 11.66
C TRP A 83 -7.52 -16.12 12.01
N ILE A 84 -7.48 -15.27 10.98
CA ILE A 84 -7.86 -13.88 11.04
C ILE A 84 -9.19 -13.68 10.31
N ALA A 85 -10.14 -13.01 10.95
CA ALA A 85 -11.32 -12.45 10.31
C ALA A 85 -11.09 -10.95 10.08
N ARG A 86 -11.07 -10.51 8.83
CA ARG A 86 -11.01 -9.08 8.47
C ARG A 86 -12.38 -8.66 7.95
N VAL A 87 -13.00 -7.71 8.64
CA VAL A 87 -14.39 -7.29 8.44
C VAL A 87 -14.42 -5.83 8.00
N CYS A 88 -15.05 -5.54 6.86
CA CYS A 88 -15.18 -4.18 6.37
C CYS A 88 -16.31 -3.45 7.13
N HIS A 89 -15.97 -2.37 7.84
CA HIS A 89 -16.94 -1.59 8.61
C HIS A 89 -17.58 -0.44 7.79
N ALA A 90 -17.17 -0.25 6.54
CA ALA A 90 -17.71 0.81 5.67
C ALA A 90 -19.12 0.47 5.12
N SER A 91 -19.50 -0.81 5.13
CA SER A 91 -20.62 -1.33 4.33
C SER A 91 -22.04 -1.01 4.82
N LYS A 92 -22.24 -0.34 5.97
CA LYS A 92 -23.59 -0.12 6.56
C LYS A 92 -24.03 1.33 6.80
N LEU A 93 -23.12 2.31 6.79
CA LEU A 93 -23.45 3.70 7.15
C LEU A 93 -23.50 4.60 5.92
N GLY A 94 -24.59 4.50 5.15
CA GLY A 94 -24.89 5.44 4.05
C GLY A 94 -23.82 5.54 2.97
N ASN A 95 -23.05 4.46 2.76
CA ASN A 95 -22.07 4.42 1.67
C ASN A 95 -22.80 4.08 0.37
N ASP A 96 -22.95 5.06 -0.52
CA ASP A 96 -23.63 4.91 -1.81
C ASP A 96 -22.83 4.03 -2.81
N ASN A 97 -21.64 3.53 -2.43
CA ASN A 97 -20.71 2.86 -3.34
C ASN A 97 -20.40 1.40 -2.97
N LEU A 98 -21.43 0.62 -2.59
CA LEU A 98 -21.32 -0.80 -2.24
C LEU A 98 -20.60 -1.65 -3.30
N GLU A 99 -20.79 -1.35 -4.58
CA GLU A 99 -20.10 -2.07 -5.67
C GLU A 99 -18.60 -1.78 -5.72
N ALA A 100 -18.16 -0.55 -5.41
CA ALA A 100 -16.73 -0.24 -5.32
C ALA A 100 -16.09 -0.95 -4.13
N ASP A 101 -16.73 -0.94 -2.96
CA ASP A 101 -16.24 -1.67 -1.78
C ASP A 101 -16.11 -3.17 -2.08
N ARG A 102 -17.10 -3.75 -2.74
CA ARG A 102 -17.11 -5.15 -3.18
C ARG A 102 -15.98 -5.44 -4.17
N LYS A 103 -15.86 -4.65 -5.24
CA LYS A 103 -14.74 -4.75 -6.20
C LYS A 103 -13.39 -4.63 -5.50
N SER A 104 -13.32 -3.77 -4.49
CA SER A 104 -12.09 -3.52 -3.76
C SER A 104 -11.62 -4.74 -2.97
N MET A 105 -12.55 -5.37 -2.24
CA MET A 105 -12.28 -6.61 -1.51
C MET A 105 -11.87 -7.76 -2.45
N LEU A 106 -12.62 -7.96 -3.54
CA LEU A 106 -12.30 -9.03 -4.50
C LEU A 106 -10.96 -8.81 -5.18
N SER A 107 -10.61 -7.56 -5.49
CA SER A 107 -9.30 -7.23 -6.04
C SER A 107 -8.15 -7.50 -5.07
N GLU A 108 -8.36 -7.24 -3.78
CA GLU A 108 -7.38 -7.58 -2.74
C GLU A 108 -7.18 -9.11 -2.64
N ILE A 109 -8.27 -9.88 -2.61
CA ILE A 109 -8.21 -11.35 -2.57
C ILE A 109 -7.52 -11.90 -3.82
N ALA A 110 -7.85 -11.37 -5.00
CA ALA A 110 -7.21 -11.71 -6.26
C ALA A 110 -5.70 -11.40 -6.23
N THR A 111 -5.31 -10.29 -5.61
CA THR A 111 -3.91 -9.90 -5.41
C THR A 111 -3.17 -10.87 -4.51
N LEU A 112 -3.72 -11.19 -3.32
CA LEU A 112 -3.14 -12.16 -2.38
C LEU A 112 -2.95 -13.54 -3.03
N ARG A 113 -3.98 -14.04 -3.72
CA ARG A 113 -3.91 -15.32 -4.44
C ARG A 113 -2.88 -15.30 -5.57
N THR A 114 -2.75 -14.18 -6.28
CA THR A 114 -1.74 -14.02 -7.34
C THR A 114 -0.33 -14.04 -6.78
N LEU A 115 -0.09 -13.29 -5.69
CA LEU A 115 1.19 -13.25 -5.00
C LEU A 115 1.59 -14.64 -4.50
N ARG A 116 0.67 -15.36 -3.84
CA ARG A 116 0.92 -16.71 -3.33
C ARG A 116 1.22 -17.73 -4.43
N ARG A 117 0.60 -17.58 -5.61
CA ARG A 117 0.81 -18.47 -6.76
C ARG A 117 2.08 -18.17 -7.56
N ARG A 118 2.53 -16.89 -7.60
CA ARG A 118 3.57 -16.43 -8.54
C ARG A 118 4.84 -15.90 -7.86
N THR A 119 4.85 -15.81 -6.53
CA THR A 119 5.98 -15.28 -5.77
C THR A 119 6.22 -16.11 -4.51
N THR A 120 7.31 -15.81 -3.83
CA THR A 120 7.66 -16.31 -2.49
C THR A 120 7.45 -15.27 -1.40
N ILE A 121 6.84 -14.12 -1.74
CA ILE A 121 6.52 -13.07 -0.78
C ILE A 121 5.55 -13.67 0.27
N PRO A 122 5.86 -13.57 1.57
CA PRO A 122 5.01 -14.13 2.60
C PRO A 122 3.72 -13.29 2.70
N VAL A 123 2.62 -13.84 2.21
CA VAL A 123 1.29 -13.24 2.25
C VAL A 123 0.28 -14.25 2.81
N PRO A 124 -0.77 -13.79 3.51
CA PRO A 124 -1.75 -14.68 4.12
C PRO A 124 -2.55 -15.42 3.04
N ASP A 125 -2.82 -16.71 3.27
CA ASP A 125 -3.82 -17.43 2.48
C ASP A 125 -5.24 -16.92 2.77
N VAL A 126 -6.13 -16.99 1.77
CA VAL A 126 -7.54 -16.63 1.93
C VAL A 126 -8.38 -17.90 1.86
N PHE A 127 -8.96 -18.28 2.99
CA PHE A 127 -9.72 -19.53 3.13
C PHE A 127 -11.19 -19.38 2.71
N ALA A 128 -11.82 -18.26 3.05
CA ALA A 128 -13.20 -17.96 2.68
C ALA A 128 -13.43 -16.45 2.70
N PHE A 129 -14.44 -15.97 2.01
CA PHE A 129 -14.83 -14.57 2.02
C PHE A 129 -16.31 -14.42 1.62
N GLU A 130 -16.87 -13.27 1.96
CA GLU A 130 -18.17 -12.80 1.49
C GLU A 130 -18.05 -11.30 1.22
N ALA A 131 -18.23 -10.90 -0.05
CA ALA A 131 -18.00 -9.54 -0.50
C ALA A 131 -19.25 -8.65 -0.37
N SER A 132 -20.43 -9.23 -0.17
CA SER A 132 -21.69 -8.52 0.06
C SER A 132 -22.01 -8.42 1.55
N ALA A 133 -22.56 -7.29 2.00
CA ALA A 133 -23.08 -7.16 3.36
C ALA A 133 -24.48 -7.78 3.57
N SER A 134 -25.11 -8.31 2.51
CA SER A 134 -26.47 -8.90 2.57
C SER A 134 -26.50 -10.34 3.07
N ASN A 135 -25.39 -10.84 3.62
CA ASN A 135 -25.28 -12.18 4.19
C ASN A 135 -25.72 -12.20 5.68
N ASP A 136 -25.84 -13.39 6.26
CA ASP A 136 -26.35 -13.60 7.62
C ASP A 136 -25.43 -13.04 8.74
N PHE A 137 -24.13 -12.84 8.47
CA PHE A 137 -23.22 -12.11 9.37
C PHE A 137 -23.48 -10.58 9.34
N GLY A 138 -24.00 -10.07 8.21
CA GLY A 138 -24.45 -8.68 8.05
C GLY A 138 -23.36 -7.68 7.67
N TYR A 139 -22.15 -8.15 7.33
CA TYR A 139 -21.02 -7.37 6.85
C TYR A 139 -20.20 -8.19 5.85
N SER A 140 -19.44 -7.52 4.97
CA SER A 140 -18.47 -8.22 4.14
C SER A 140 -17.22 -8.59 4.96
N TYR A 141 -16.65 -9.75 4.67
CA TYR A 141 -15.53 -10.30 5.42
C TYR A 141 -14.61 -11.16 4.56
N MET A 142 -13.38 -11.34 5.04
CA MET A 142 -12.47 -12.39 4.59
C MET A 142 -11.89 -13.14 5.79
N LEU A 143 -11.79 -14.46 5.66
CA LEU A 143 -11.16 -15.37 6.61
C LEU A 143 -9.83 -15.80 6.02
N MET A 144 -8.74 -15.55 6.75
CA MET A 144 -7.39 -15.69 6.22
C MET A 144 -6.41 -16.25 7.24
N GLU A 145 -5.27 -16.69 6.75
CA GLU A 145 -4.14 -17.19 7.54
C GLU A 145 -3.66 -16.15 8.56
N CYS A 146 -3.44 -16.58 9.82
CA CYS A 146 -2.75 -15.76 10.80
C CYS A 146 -1.24 -15.96 10.62
N LEU A 147 -0.58 -15.02 9.96
CA LEU A 147 0.89 -15.03 9.87
C LEU A 147 1.53 -14.76 11.24
N GLU A 148 2.67 -15.40 11.48
CA GLU A 148 3.48 -15.19 12.66
C GLU A 148 4.30 -13.89 12.55
N GLY A 149 4.85 -13.42 13.66
CA GLY A 149 5.67 -12.21 13.73
C GLY A 149 4.94 -10.99 14.26
N LYS A 150 5.65 -9.85 14.26
CA LYS A 150 5.18 -8.58 14.81
C LYS A 150 5.54 -7.43 13.88
N THR A 151 4.69 -6.42 13.88
CA THR A 151 5.00 -5.14 13.25
C THR A 151 6.04 -4.38 14.07
N LEU A 152 6.76 -3.48 13.42
CA LEU A 152 7.74 -2.62 14.09
C LEU A 152 7.04 -1.35 14.63
N GLY A 153 7.66 -0.70 15.61
CA GLY A 153 7.13 0.57 16.17
C GLY A 153 7.48 1.82 15.34
N ASN A 154 8.34 1.67 14.33
CA ASN A 154 8.84 2.73 13.45
C ASN A 154 9.37 2.07 12.17
N THR A 155 9.76 2.89 11.17
CA THR A 155 10.50 2.47 9.98
C THR A 155 11.58 1.45 10.30
N VAL A 156 11.75 0.48 9.41
CA VAL A 156 12.73 -0.62 9.49
C VAL A 156 14.11 -0.07 9.78
N ALA A 157 14.54 0.97 9.05
CA ALA A 157 15.85 1.60 9.24
C ALA A 157 16.07 2.11 10.68
N ARG A 158 15.02 2.62 11.34
CA ARG A 158 15.10 3.20 12.68
C ARG A 158 14.80 2.20 13.80
N ASN A 159 14.02 1.16 13.52
CA ASN A 159 13.58 0.20 14.54
C ASN A 159 14.45 -1.07 14.58
N VAL A 160 15.00 -1.50 13.45
CA VAL A 160 15.89 -2.67 13.36
C VAL A 160 17.31 -2.27 13.78
N PRO A 161 17.98 -3.04 14.66
CA PRO A 161 19.37 -2.80 15.01
C PRO A 161 20.30 -2.89 13.79
N VAL A 162 21.28 -1.99 13.70
CA VAL A 162 22.20 -1.86 12.55
C VAL A 162 22.84 -3.19 12.13
N LYS A 163 23.18 -4.07 13.08
CA LYS A 163 23.74 -5.41 12.80
C LYS A 163 22.84 -6.31 11.93
N HIS A 164 21.53 -6.07 11.92
CA HIS A 164 20.54 -6.80 11.11
C HIS A 164 20.16 -6.05 9.84
N HIS A 165 20.65 -4.83 9.60
CA HIS A 165 20.28 -4.02 8.43
C HIS A 165 20.58 -4.75 7.12
N SER A 166 21.77 -5.34 6.96
CA SER A 166 22.10 -6.09 5.74
C SER A 166 21.16 -7.29 5.52
N HIS A 167 20.75 -7.97 6.59
CA HIS A 167 19.81 -9.10 6.53
C HIS A 167 18.41 -8.65 6.09
N VAL A 168 17.87 -7.61 6.72
CA VAL A 168 16.53 -7.10 6.39
C VAL A 168 16.52 -6.41 5.03
N ALA A 169 17.56 -5.66 4.69
CA ALA A 169 17.69 -4.99 3.40
C ALA A 169 17.66 -5.99 2.24
N LYS A 170 18.33 -7.14 2.39
CA LYS A 170 18.29 -8.23 1.41
C LYS A 170 16.86 -8.76 1.22
N GLN A 171 16.12 -9.02 2.30
CA GLN A 171 14.75 -9.52 2.23
C GLN A 171 13.81 -8.51 1.55
N LEU A 172 13.94 -7.21 1.86
CA LEU A 172 13.15 -6.18 1.19
C LEU A 172 13.53 -6.02 -0.28
N ALA A 173 14.81 -6.16 -0.64
CA ALA A 173 15.24 -6.20 -2.03
C ALA A 173 14.64 -7.40 -2.77
N GLU A 174 14.54 -8.58 -2.13
CA GLU A 174 13.88 -9.77 -2.69
C GLU A 174 12.37 -9.55 -2.91
N VAL A 175 11.69 -8.84 -1.99
CA VAL A 175 10.27 -8.45 -2.18
C VAL A 175 10.13 -7.50 -3.37
N LEU A 176 10.92 -6.42 -3.41
CA LEU A 176 10.87 -5.44 -4.50
C LEU A 176 11.22 -6.06 -5.86
N PHE A 177 12.21 -6.95 -5.89
CA PHE A 177 12.59 -7.68 -7.10
C PHE A 177 11.44 -8.57 -7.60
N GLN A 178 10.76 -9.29 -6.71
CA GLN A 178 9.61 -10.12 -7.09
C GLN A 178 8.43 -9.28 -7.57
N LEU A 179 8.15 -8.14 -6.93
CA LEU A 179 7.11 -7.22 -7.39
C LEU A 179 7.41 -6.58 -8.74
N GLN A 180 8.68 -6.19 -8.98
CA GLN A 180 9.12 -5.72 -10.29
C GLN A 180 8.85 -6.75 -11.39
N ASN A 181 9.11 -8.03 -11.12
CA ASN A 181 8.94 -9.10 -12.09
C ASN A 181 7.49 -9.62 -12.18
N LEU A 182 6.63 -9.31 -11.21
CA LEU A 182 5.20 -9.55 -11.27
C LEU A 182 4.51 -8.39 -12.00
N SER A 183 4.72 -8.33 -13.31
CA SER A 183 4.28 -7.23 -14.17
C SER A 183 3.19 -7.63 -15.17
N PHE A 184 2.40 -6.64 -15.61
CA PHE A 184 1.29 -6.82 -16.55
C PHE A 184 1.29 -5.74 -17.63
N ASP A 185 0.58 -5.97 -18.73
CA ASP A 185 0.58 -5.05 -19.89
C ASP A 185 -0.35 -3.83 -19.72
N LYS A 186 -1.12 -3.77 -18.63
CA LYS A 186 -2.10 -2.71 -18.37
C LYS A 186 -1.92 -2.14 -16.96
N LEU A 187 -2.31 -0.88 -16.79
CA LEU A 187 -2.44 -0.19 -15.51
C LEU A 187 -3.82 -0.48 -14.90
N GLY A 188 -3.89 -0.79 -13.62
CA GLY A 188 -5.16 -1.07 -12.97
C GLY A 188 -5.08 -2.01 -11.76
N ARG A 189 -6.20 -2.62 -11.44
CA ARG A 189 -6.38 -3.55 -10.32
C ARG A 189 -6.38 -4.99 -10.81
N ILE A 190 -5.86 -5.91 -10.01
CA ILE A 190 -5.98 -7.34 -10.32
C ILE A 190 -7.42 -7.78 -10.07
N TRP A 191 -7.96 -8.57 -11.00
CA TRP A 191 -9.27 -9.21 -10.94
C TRP A 191 -9.15 -10.68 -11.34
N CYS A 192 -9.85 -11.57 -10.61
CA CYS A 192 -9.86 -13.01 -10.87
C CYS A 192 -11.29 -13.57 -10.87
N GLY A 193 -12.26 -12.80 -11.36
CA GLY A 193 -13.67 -13.17 -11.32
C GLY A 193 -14.30 -13.02 -9.95
N GLU A 194 -15.61 -13.26 -9.88
CA GLU A 194 -16.40 -13.14 -8.64
C GLU A 194 -15.99 -14.16 -7.57
N SER A 195 -15.50 -15.34 -7.97
CA SER A 195 -14.96 -16.34 -7.05
C SER A 195 -13.48 -16.15 -6.70
N CYS A 196 -12.80 -15.19 -7.34
CA CYS A 196 -11.36 -14.95 -7.23
C CYS A 196 -10.48 -16.16 -7.62
N ASP A 197 -10.99 -17.09 -8.44
CA ASP A 197 -10.29 -18.31 -8.85
C ASP A 197 -9.80 -18.30 -10.30
N GLU A 198 -10.28 -17.36 -11.10
CA GLU A 198 -9.93 -17.23 -12.51
C GLU A 198 -8.49 -16.76 -12.69
N SER A 199 -8.04 -16.72 -13.95
CA SER A 199 -6.71 -16.19 -14.27
C SER A 199 -6.67 -14.68 -14.02
N PRO A 200 -5.57 -14.14 -13.47
CA PRO A 200 -5.45 -12.70 -13.22
C PRO A 200 -5.62 -11.87 -14.49
N GLU A 201 -6.62 -10.99 -14.48
CA GLU A 201 -6.85 -9.91 -15.43
C GLU A 201 -6.61 -8.55 -14.74
N ILE A 202 -6.24 -7.53 -15.52
CA ILE A 202 -6.16 -6.15 -15.05
C ILE A 202 -7.40 -5.38 -15.49
N ILE A 203 -8.18 -4.93 -14.51
CA ILE A 203 -9.32 -4.01 -14.70
C ILE A 203 -8.90 -2.57 -14.40
N PRO A 204 -9.51 -1.55 -15.04
CA PRO A 204 -9.18 -0.16 -14.76
C PRO A 204 -9.36 0.20 -13.27
N TYR A 205 -8.64 1.23 -12.82
CA TYR A 205 -8.92 1.82 -11.51
C TYR A 205 -10.31 2.50 -11.51
N GLU A 206 -10.99 2.50 -10.35
CA GLU A 206 -12.35 3.06 -10.20
C GLU A 206 -12.48 4.51 -10.69
N HIS A 207 -11.47 5.36 -10.42
CA HIS A 207 -11.46 6.75 -10.88
C HIS A 207 -11.34 6.91 -12.40
N VAL A 208 -10.99 5.84 -13.12
CA VAL A 208 -10.85 5.78 -14.58
C VAL A 208 -12.04 5.09 -15.25
N GLU A 209 -12.86 4.31 -14.52
CA GLU A 209 -14.07 3.69 -15.08
C GLU A 209 -15.05 4.72 -15.65
N ALA A 210 -15.04 5.95 -15.12
CA ALA A 210 -15.83 7.08 -15.63
C ALA A 210 -15.17 7.85 -16.79
N ALA A 211 -13.91 7.56 -17.13
CA ALA A 211 -13.16 8.24 -18.20
C ALA A 211 -13.34 7.51 -19.55
N ALA A 212 -13.36 8.27 -20.65
CA ALA A 212 -13.61 7.74 -21.98
C ALA A 212 -12.53 6.78 -22.52
N ALA A 213 -11.34 6.74 -21.91
CA ALA A 213 -10.26 5.81 -22.27
C ALA A 213 -9.42 5.44 -21.02
N PRO A 214 -9.03 4.16 -20.87
CA PRO A 214 -8.12 3.74 -19.81
C PRO A 214 -6.71 4.31 -20.03
N MET A 215 -6.02 4.65 -18.93
CA MET A 215 -4.62 5.09 -18.98
C MET A 215 -3.75 3.95 -19.52
N ALA A 216 -2.92 4.26 -20.52
CA ALA A 216 -2.08 3.28 -21.21
C ALA A 216 -0.58 3.48 -20.94
N THR A 217 -0.19 4.63 -20.37
CA THR A 217 1.21 5.01 -20.18
C THR A 217 1.52 5.53 -18.78
N SER A 218 2.79 5.45 -18.38
CA SER A 218 3.29 6.08 -17.16
C SER A 218 3.02 7.58 -17.12
N LEU A 219 3.12 8.26 -18.28
CA LEU A 219 2.83 9.68 -18.40
C LEU A 219 1.38 9.98 -18.02
N GLU A 220 0.42 9.28 -18.63
CA GLU A 220 -1.01 9.47 -18.36
C GLU A 220 -1.35 9.18 -16.90
N TRP A 221 -0.73 8.14 -16.31
CA TRP A 221 -0.92 7.76 -14.91
C TRP A 221 -0.53 8.89 -13.96
N PHE A 222 0.71 9.40 -14.06
CA PHE A 222 1.17 10.50 -13.21
C PHE A 222 0.45 11.82 -13.55
N TYR A 223 0.16 12.07 -14.84
CA TYR A 223 -0.44 13.34 -15.29
C TYR A 223 -1.85 13.48 -14.74
N THR A 224 -2.68 12.45 -14.93
CA THR A 224 -4.10 12.49 -14.55
C THR A 224 -4.24 12.70 -13.05
N GLN A 225 -3.44 11.98 -12.24
CA GLN A 225 -3.43 12.18 -10.80
C GLN A 225 -2.98 13.60 -10.42
N ARG A 226 -1.91 14.10 -11.05
CA ARG A 226 -1.37 15.43 -10.74
C ARG A 226 -2.29 16.57 -11.11
N GLN A 227 -2.97 16.45 -12.26
CA GLN A 227 -4.00 17.40 -12.67
C GLN A 227 -5.10 17.49 -11.63
N GLU A 228 -5.61 16.35 -11.19
CA GLU A 228 -6.69 16.30 -10.21
C GLU A 228 -6.28 16.85 -8.85
N ASP A 229 -5.07 16.53 -8.39
CA ASP A 229 -4.53 17.07 -7.13
C ASP A 229 -4.31 18.58 -7.19
N ASN A 230 -3.75 19.09 -8.29
CA ASN A 230 -3.53 20.52 -8.50
C ASN A 230 -4.87 21.27 -8.59
N ARG A 231 -5.85 20.72 -9.30
CA ARG A 231 -7.21 21.27 -9.41
C ARG A 231 -7.81 21.46 -8.01
N LYS A 232 -7.81 20.41 -7.18
CA LYS A 232 -8.29 20.46 -5.80
C LYS A 232 -7.51 21.45 -4.93
N ALA A 233 -6.20 21.52 -5.07
CA ALA A 233 -5.38 22.48 -4.32
C ALA A 233 -5.78 23.93 -4.66
N LEU A 234 -6.00 24.20 -5.96
CA LEU A 234 -6.34 25.53 -6.44
C LEU A 234 -7.81 25.90 -6.24
N GLU A 235 -8.73 24.96 -6.00
CA GLU A 235 -10.09 25.30 -5.55
C GLU A 235 -10.07 26.15 -4.26
N ALA A 236 -9.17 25.82 -3.33
CA ALA A 236 -9.02 26.54 -2.06
C ALA A 236 -8.06 27.74 -2.15
N HIS A 237 -7.09 27.71 -3.08
CA HIS A 237 -5.98 28.67 -3.12
C HIS A 237 -5.81 29.36 -4.49
N ALA A 238 -6.88 29.45 -5.29
CA ALA A 238 -6.83 29.96 -6.65
C ALA A 238 -6.22 31.36 -6.79
N GLN A 239 -6.30 32.25 -5.80
CA GLN A 239 -5.75 33.62 -5.91
C GLN A 239 -4.36 33.76 -5.29
N ASP A 240 -3.78 32.67 -4.77
CA ASP A 240 -2.48 32.68 -4.14
C ASP A 240 -1.38 32.35 -5.17
N PRO A 241 -0.49 33.32 -5.50
CA PRO A 241 0.56 33.11 -6.49
C PRO A 241 1.60 32.08 -6.04
N GLU A 242 1.78 31.85 -4.74
CA GLU A 242 2.69 30.81 -4.24
C GLU A 242 2.14 29.40 -4.52
N TRP A 243 0.84 29.20 -4.29
CA TRP A 243 0.17 27.93 -4.58
C TRP A 243 0.12 27.63 -6.07
N ARG A 244 -0.18 28.62 -6.91
CA ARG A 244 -0.10 28.48 -8.38
C ARG A 244 1.29 28.08 -8.83
N THR A 245 2.31 28.73 -8.29
CA THR A 245 3.71 28.40 -8.59
C THR A 245 4.05 26.98 -8.15
N ALA A 246 3.62 26.56 -6.95
CA ALA A 246 3.85 25.20 -6.47
C ALA A 246 3.19 24.14 -7.37
N CYS A 247 1.93 24.34 -7.75
CA CYS A 247 1.22 23.46 -8.70
C CYS A 247 1.94 23.42 -10.06
N TRP A 248 2.43 24.56 -10.56
CA TRP A 248 3.20 24.63 -11.81
C TRP A 248 4.48 23.79 -11.72
N ILE A 249 5.21 23.92 -10.60
CA ILE A 249 6.45 23.16 -10.36
C ILE A 249 6.17 21.67 -10.30
N LEU A 250 5.17 21.25 -9.53
CA LEU A 250 4.80 19.84 -9.38
C LEU A 250 4.37 19.21 -10.71
N LYS A 251 3.65 19.98 -11.54
CA LYS A 251 3.27 19.55 -12.90
C LYS A 251 4.48 19.49 -13.84
N SER A 252 5.38 20.48 -13.77
CA SER A 252 6.57 20.54 -14.62
C SER A 252 7.62 19.47 -14.27
N ALA A 253 7.66 19.05 -13.01
CA ALA A 253 8.55 17.99 -12.53
C ALA A 253 8.29 16.64 -13.20
N MET A 254 7.13 16.45 -13.83
CA MET A 254 6.80 15.24 -14.58
C MET A 254 7.84 14.83 -15.61
N ALA A 255 8.46 15.79 -16.30
CA ALA A 255 9.52 15.50 -17.27
C ALA A 255 10.75 14.83 -16.63
N GLN A 256 10.95 15.00 -15.31
CA GLN A 256 11.99 14.33 -14.54
C GLN A 256 11.56 13.00 -13.93
N ILE A 257 10.26 12.71 -13.91
CA ILE A 257 9.71 11.46 -13.38
C ILE A 257 9.72 10.40 -14.47
N ILE A 258 9.12 10.70 -15.63
CA ILE A 258 8.86 9.73 -16.69
C ILE A 258 10.14 9.16 -17.29
N ILE A 259 10.18 7.84 -17.44
CA ILE A 259 11.26 7.09 -18.06
C ILE A 259 10.76 6.52 -19.40
N GLU A 260 11.49 6.83 -20.48
CA GLU A 260 11.04 6.58 -21.85
C GLU A 260 10.92 5.08 -22.17
N ASP A 261 11.89 4.26 -21.76
CA ASP A 261 11.94 2.84 -22.11
C ASP A 261 10.98 1.95 -21.31
N THR A 262 10.40 2.47 -20.22
CA THR A 262 9.36 1.82 -19.40
C THR A 262 7.99 2.52 -19.50
N MET A 263 7.86 3.54 -20.35
CA MET A 263 6.64 4.37 -20.45
C MET A 263 5.37 3.56 -20.77
N TYR A 264 5.52 2.53 -21.60
CA TYR A 264 4.42 1.66 -22.04
C TYR A 264 4.40 0.32 -21.29
N GLY A 265 5.14 0.22 -20.18
CA GLY A 265 5.24 -0.97 -19.37
C GLY A 265 6.33 -1.97 -19.81
N PRO A 266 6.27 -3.23 -19.32
CA PRO A 266 5.19 -3.76 -18.50
C PRO A 266 5.13 -3.08 -17.12
N PHE A 267 3.94 -3.07 -16.50
CA PHE A 267 3.64 -2.37 -15.25
C PHE A 267 3.71 -3.34 -14.07
N PRO A 268 4.66 -3.15 -13.13
CA PRO A 268 4.76 -4.02 -11.95
C PRO A 268 3.58 -3.84 -11.00
N LEU A 269 3.26 -4.90 -10.26
CA LEU A 269 2.35 -4.83 -9.13
C LEU A 269 2.95 -3.97 -8.01
N CYS A 270 2.18 -2.98 -7.56
CA CYS A 270 2.53 -2.08 -6.48
C CYS A 270 1.56 -2.25 -5.30
N HIS A 271 2.13 -2.32 -4.09
CA HIS A 271 1.38 -2.30 -2.83
C HIS A 271 0.84 -0.91 -2.47
N PHE A 272 1.50 0.16 -2.93
CA PHE A 272 1.26 1.58 -2.63
C PHE A 272 1.44 2.05 -1.18
N ASP A 273 1.24 1.18 -0.20
CA ASP A 273 1.35 1.45 1.23
C ASP A 273 2.34 0.50 1.94
N LEU A 274 3.47 0.21 1.28
CA LEU A 274 4.50 -0.63 1.86
C LEU A 274 5.29 0.18 2.92
N HIS A 275 5.00 -0.07 4.19
CA HIS A 275 5.69 0.49 5.35
C HIS A 275 5.73 -0.50 6.51
N TYR A 276 6.52 -0.19 7.53
CA TYR A 276 6.79 -1.01 8.71
C TYR A 276 5.55 -1.54 9.48
N GLY A 277 4.39 -0.89 9.33
CA GLY A 277 3.13 -1.32 9.92
C GLY A 277 2.46 -2.45 9.14
N ASN A 278 2.83 -2.62 7.87
CA ASN A 278 2.37 -3.69 6.98
C ASN A 278 3.45 -4.78 6.78
N LEU A 279 4.51 -4.78 7.60
CA LEU A 279 5.57 -5.78 7.58
C LEU A 279 5.63 -6.52 8.91
N LEU A 280 5.60 -7.85 8.88
CA LEU A 280 5.77 -8.70 10.05
C LEU A 280 7.18 -9.29 10.09
N PHE A 281 7.80 -9.24 11.27
CA PHE A 281 9.10 -9.85 11.53
C PHE A 281 9.03 -10.81 12.72
N ASP A 282 9.79 -11.90 12.66
CA ASP A 282 10.08 -12.74 13.83
C ASP A 282 11.17 -12.10 14.72
N ASP A 283 11.52 -12.78 15.81
CA ASP A 283 12.51 -12.29 16.78
C ASP A 283 13.95 -12.21 16.19
N ASP A 284 14.21 -12.87 15.06
CA ASP A 284 15.48 -12.87 14.33
C ASP A 284 15.49 -11.89 13.13
N TYR A 285 14.43 -11.08 12.99
CA TYR A 285 14.21 -10.15 11.88
C TYR A 285 14.09 -10.82 10.50
N ASN A 286 13.58 -12.05 10.45
CA ASN A 286 13.09 -12.61 9.19
C ASN A 286 11.71 -12.04 8.88
N LEU A 287 11.49 -11.63 7.63
CA LEU A 287 10.21 -11.14 7.15
C LEU A 287 9.25 -12.33 7.05
N THR A 288 8.21 -12.33 7.88
CA THR A 288 7.21 -13.41 7.98
C THR A 288 5.87 -13.03 7.36
N GLY A 289 5.68 -11.77 6.97
CA GLY A 289 4.45 -11.32 6.34
C GLY A 289 4.51 -9.92 5.74
N VAL A 290 3.87 -9.76 4.59
CA VAL A 290 3.51 -8.47 3.99
C VAL A 290 1.99 -8.37 3.98
N LEU A 291 1.45 -7.46 4.78
CA LEU A 291 0.03 -7.30 5.09
C LEU A 291 -0.61 -6.18 4.27
N ASP A 292 -1.94 -6.10 4.33
CA ASP A 292 -2.74 -5.00 3.79
C ASP A 292 -2.50 -4.68 2.31
N TRP A 293 -2.95 -5.58 1.44
CA TRP A 293 -2.91 -5.40 -0.01
C TRP A 293 -4.15 -4.66 -0.53
N SER A 294 -4.92 -4.01 0.35
CA SER A 294 -6.07 -3.19 -0.04
C SER A 294 -5.60 -2.08 -0.99
N GLY A 295 -6.23 -2.00 -2.17
CA GLY A 295 -5.90 -0.97 -3.17
C GLY A 295 -4.63 -1.23 -3.99
N ALA A 296 -3.94 -2.36 -3.80
CA ALA A 296 -2.83 -2.76 -4.64
C ALA A 296 -3.23 -2.84 -6.13
N GLY A 297 -2.28 -2.55 -7.01
CA GLY A 297 -2.51 -2.56 -8.45
C GLY A 297 -1.26 -2.35 -9.27
N THR A 298 -1.37 -2.51 -10.58
CA THR A 298 -0.27 -2.34 -11.52
C THR A 298 -0.04 -0.87 -11.83
N ALA A 299 1.20 -0.42 -11.65
CA ALA A 299 1.57 0.98 -11.76
C ALA A 299 2.89 1.16 -12.51
N PRO A 300 3.26 2.40 -12.89
CA PRO A 300 4.57 2.69 -13.45
C PRO A 300 5.71 2.21 -12.54
N LEU A 301 6.83 1.79 -13.13
CA LEU A 301 8.02 1.34 -12.38
C LEU A 301 8.51 2.43 -11.41
N GLU A 302 8.40 3.69 -11.81
CA GLU A 302 8.72 4.87 -11.01
C GLU A 302 7.91 4.92 -9.71
N ARG A 303 6.67 4.42 -9.71
CA ARG A 303 5.80 4.38 -8.52
C ARG A 303 6.22 3.31 -7.52
N LEU A 304 6.76 2.18 -7.99
CA LEU A 304 7.33 1.12 -7.14
C LEU A 304 8.59 1.59 -6.41
N ALA A 305 9.38 2.48 -7.05
CA ALA A 305 10.63 3.00 -6.50
C ALA A 305 10.48 3.95 -5.30
N VAL A 306 9.24 4.36 -4.98
CA VAL A 306 8.96 5.39 -3.98
C VAL A 306 8.04 4.91 -2.85
N SER A 307 8.15 3.63 -2.50
CA SER A 307 7.45 3.04 -1.35
C SER A 307 7.74 3.81 -0.05
N PRO A 308 6.72 4.07 0.81
CA PRO A 308 6.87 4.90 2.01
C PRO A 308 8.00 4.48 2.95
N GLU A 309 8.28 3.17 3.04
CA GLU A 309 9.33 2.62 3.91
C GLU A 309 10.72 3.21 3.68
N PHE A 310 11.03 3.67 2.45
CA PHE A 310 12.38 4.10 2.07
C PHE A 310 12.53 5.62 1.99
N ILE A 311 11.61 6.38 2.59
CA ILE A 311 11.54 7.82 2.39
C ILE A 311 12.00 8.60 3.63
N THR A 312 12.74 9.68 3.36
CA THR A 312 13.21 10.65 4.36
C THR A 312 12.12 11.64 4.77
N PHE A 313 12.10 12.01 6.05
CA PHE A 313 11.13 12.95 6.60
C PHE A 313 11.72 14.38 6.61
N PRO A 314 11.04 15.37 5.99
CA PRO A 314 11.57 16.74 5.92
C PRO A 314 11.56 17.46 7.29
N GLY A 315 10.90 16.90 8.30
CA GLY A 315 10.78 17.47 9.65
C GLY A 315 11.77 16.91 10.68
N ILE A 316 12.73 16.08 10.27
CA ILE A 316 13.77 15.51 11.15
C ILE A 316 15.16 15.91 10.67
N THR A 317 16.17 15.70 11.52
CA THR A 317 17.56 16.11 11.22
C THR A 317 18.15 15.31 10.06
N ASP A 318 19.19 15.85 9.42
CA ASP A 318 19.91 15.16 8.35
C ASP A 318 20.55 13.87 8.88
N GLU A 319 21.06 13.88 10.11
CA GLU A 319 21.61 12.69 10.78
C GLU A 319 20.55 11.60 11.01
N GLU A 320 19.33 11.98 11.39
CA GLU A 320 18.23 11.02 11.55
C GLU A 320 17.75 10.46 10.20
N ASN A 321 17.75 11.27 9.15
CA ASN A 321 17.45 10.82 7.80
C ASN A 321 18.58 9.95 7.22
N GLN A 322 19.83 10.14 7.64
CA GLN A 322 20.97 9.40 7.11
C GLN A 322 20.82 7.89 7.30
N VAL A 323 20.27 7.45 8.44
CA VAL A 323 20.02 6.01 8.69
C VAL A 323 19.05 5.42 7.66
N ILE A 324 18.04 6.18 7.24
CA ILE A 324 17.09 5.76 6.19
C ILE A 324 17.78 5.73 4.83
N ILE A 325 18.62 6.72 4.53
CA ILE A 325 19.38 6.81 3.28
C ILE A 325 20.35 5.62 3.16
N ASP A 326 21.09 5.31 4.22
CA ASP A 326 22.04 4.20 4.26
C ASP A 326 21.32 2.86 4.10
N PHE A 327 20.24 2.64 4.84
CA PHE A 327 19.42 1.43 4.72
C PHE A 327 18.83 1.26 3.32
N ARG A 328 18.29 2.34 2.73
CA ARG A 328 17.82 2.33 1.34
C ARG A 328 18.94 2.01 0.35
N GLY A 329 20.17 2.50 0.60
CA GLY A 329 21.35 2.15 -0.17
C GLY A 329 21.60 0.64 -0.17
N LEU A 330 21.58 0.01 1.01
CA LEU A 330 21.73 -1.45 1.13
C LEU A 330 20.64 -2.22 0.36
N VAL A 331 19.39 -1.76 0.41
CA VAL A 331 18.29 -2.38 -0.35
C VAL A 331 18.53 -2.27 -1.85
N ARG A 332 18.91 -1.08 -2.33
CA ARG A 332 19.22 -0.84 -3.75
C ARG A 332 20.36 -1.73 -4.22
N ASP A 333 21.44 -1.84 -3.45
CA ASP A 333 22.62 -2.60 -3.86
C ASP A 333 22.29 -4.11 -3.94
N ASN A 334 21.54 -4.65 -2.97
CA ASN A 334 21.05 -6.05 -3.04
C ASN A 334 20.09 -6.28 -4.23
N LEU A 335 19.27 -5.28 -4.57
CA LEU A 335 18.35 -5.33 -5.70
C LEU A 335 19.11 -5.32 -7.04
N GLU A 336 20.15 -4.50 -7.16
CA GLU A 336 21.04 -4.46 -8.32
C GLU A 336 21.71 -5.83 -8.54
N ASP A 337 22.18 -6.49 -7.47
CA ASP A 337 22.75 -7.84 -7.52
C ASP A 337 21.74 -8.91 -7.98
N LEU A 338 20.47 -8.80 -7.57
CA LEU A 338 19.40 -9.70 -8.04
C LEU A 338 19.12 -9.48 -9.54
N GLU A 339 19.05 -8.22 -9.97
CA GLU A 339 18.80 -7.84 -11.36
C GLU A 339 19.96 -8.22 -12.29
N ALA A 340 21.20 -8.08 -11.84
CA ALA A 340 22.39 -8.52 -12.57
C ALA A 340 22.36 -10.04 -12.82
N ARG A 341 22.14 -10.85 -11.77
CA ARG A 341 22.04 -12.32 -11.87
C ARG A 341 20.91 -12.78 -12.78
N SER A 342 19.77 -12.08 -12.75
CA SER A 342 18.64 -12.37 -13.63
C SER A 342 18.96 -12.09 -15.09
N ARG A 343 19.73 -11.03 -15.39
CA ARG A 343 20.13 -10.68 -16.76
C ARG A 343 21.12 -11.67 -17.37
N GLU A 344 22.07 -12.17 -16.57
CA GLU A 344 23.02 -13.21 -17.02
C GLU A 344 22.30 -14.49 -17.49
N SER A 345 21.13 -14.77 -16.93
CA SER A 345 20.32 -15.94 -17.25
C SER A 345 19.39 -15.73 -18.46
N ALA A 346 19.21 -14.49 -18.94
CA ALA A 346 18.27 -14.15 -20.00
C ALA A 346 18.99 -13.92 -21.35
N SER A 347 18.52 -14.56 -22.43
CA SER A 347 19.06 -14.35 -23.78
C SER A 347 18.66 -12.98 -24.35
N SER A 348 19.60 -12.03 -24.34
CA SER A 348 19.59 -10.74 -25.05
C SER A 348 18.21 -10.15 -25.39
N SER A 349 17.53 -9.56 -24.40
CA SER A 349 16.58 -8.47 -24.66
C SER A 349 17.25 -7.15 -24.25
N GLY A 350 16.90 -6.05 -24.91
CA GLY A 350 17.45 -4.72 -24.59
C GLY A 350 17.28 -4.41 -23.10
N SER A 351 18.33 -3.88 -22.46
CA SER A 351 18.30 -3.57 -21.04
C SER A 351 17.34 -2.41 -20.79
N LYS A 352 16.10 -2.71 -20.39
CA LYS A 352 15.18 -1.71 -19.85
C LYS A 352 15.71 -1.18 -18.52
N THR A 353 15.33 0.04 -18.17
CA THR A 353 15.56 0.61 -16.84
C THR A 353 14.99 -0.30 -15.77
N THR A 354 15.77 -0.52 -14.72
CA THR A 354 15.41 -1.36 -13.58
C THR A 354 15.09 -0.53 -12.34
N LEU A 355 14.49 -1.15 -11.34
CA LEU A 355 14.07 -0.48 -10.10
C LEU A 355 15.28 0.02 -9.30
N SER A 356 16.40 -0.74 -9.26
CA SER A 356 17.63 -0.30 -8.59
C SER A 356 18.21 0.97 -9.21
N ALA A 357 18.04 1.18 -10.52
CA ALA A 357 18.48 2.38 -11.23
C ALA A 357 17.68 3.64 -10.86
N ILE A 358 16.50 3.49 -10.24
CA ILE A 358 15.64 4.59 -9.79
C ILE A 358 15.75 4.78 -8.28
N LEU A 359 15.71 3.69 -7.50
CA LEU A 359 15.63 3.71 -6.04
C LEU A 359 16.75 4.55 -5.41
N GLY A 360 16.36 5.53 -4.59
CA GLY A 360 17.30 6.40 -3.88
C GLY A 360 18.02 7.45 -4.73
N THR A 361 17.65 7.61 -6.01
CA THR A 361 18.16 8.69 -6.87
C THR A 361 17.43 10.02 -6.65
N ARG A 362 17.97 11.11 -7.20
CA ARG A 362 17.27 12.41 -7.26
C ARG A 362 15.92 12.31 -7.99
N ARG A 363 15.82 11.44 -9.01
CA ARG A 363 14.56 11.15 -9.70
C ARG A 363 13.54 10.54 -8.75
N ALA A 364 13.92 9.51 -7.98
CA ALA A 364 13.03 8.91 -6.98
C ALA A 364 12.56 9.93 -5.94
N GLU A 365 13.43 10.84 -5.49
CA GLU A 365 13.01 11.88 -4.54
C GLU A 365 11.99 12.84 -5.17
N ILE A 366 12.19 13.28 -6.42
CA ILE A 366 11.20 14.10 -7.14
C ILE A 366 9.89 13.31 -7.30
N THR A 367 9.96 12.06 -7.77
CA THR A 367 8.80 11.19 -7.93
C THR A 367 8.03 11.03 -6.63
N HIS A 368 8.73 10.80 -5.51
CA HIS A 368 8.10 10.66 -4.20
C HIS A 368 7.35 11.94 -3.81
N ARG A 369 8.03 13.09 -3.84
CA ARG A 369 7.45 14.39 -3.44
C ARG A 369 6.25 14.75 -4.30
N CYS A 370 6.30 14.46 -5.60
CA CYS A 370 5.14 14.64 -6.47
C CYS A 370 4.02 13.66 -6.12
N THR A 371 4.32 12.35 -5.98
CA THR A 371 3.31 11.30 -5.72
C THR A 371 2.54 11.53 -4.42
N TYR A 372 3.23 11.95 -3.36
CA TYR A 372 2.65 12.15 -2.02
C TYR A 372 2.30 13.61 -1.71
N SER A 373 2.37 14.50 -2.71
CA SER A 373 1.89 15.88 -2.61
C SER A 373 0.38 15.92 -2.76
N PHE A 374 -0.33 15.66 -1.66
CA PHE A 374 -1.78 15.84 -1.56
C PHE A 374 -2.19 17.31 -1.75
N PRO A 375 -3.45 17.60 -2.13
CA PRO A 375 -3.90 18.96 -2.41
C PRO A 375 -3.55 19.97 -1.32
N HIS A 376 -3.82 19.64 -0.06
CA HIS A 376 -3.54 20.51 1.08
C HIS A 376 -2.05 20.68 1.41
N ARG A 377 -1.13 19.96 0.75
CA ARG A 377 0.32 20.07 0.93
C ARG A 377 1.06 20.65 -0.27
N ALA A 378 0.36 20.91 -1.37
CA ALA A 378 0.96 21.25 -2.66
C ALA A 378 1.99 22.39 -2.55
N PHE A 379 1.71 23.43 -1.77
CA PHE A 379 2.65 24.53 -1.54
C PHE A 379 4.02 24.07 -1.00
N TRP A 380 4.04 23.31 0.10
CA TRP A 380 5.29 22.87 0.72
C TRP A 380 6.05 21.87 -0.14
N ASP A 381 5.35 20.88 -0.69
CA ASP A 381 5.98 19.86 -1.52
C ASP A 381 6.48 20.47 -2.85
N GLY A 382 5.78 21.44 -3.43
CA GLY A 382 6.25 22.19 -4.59
C GLY A 382 7.53 22.98 -4.34
N ARG A 383 7.72 23.54 -3.13
CA ARG A 383 8.99 24.17 -2.74
C ARG A 383 10.14 23.17 -2.61
N LEU A 384 9.86 22.00 -2.04
CA LEU A 384 10.86 20.92 -1.94
C LEU A 384 11.28 20.46 -3.35
N VAL A 385 10.31 20.25 -4.24
CA VAL A 385 10.57 19.87 -5.64
C VAL A 385 11.30 20.99 -6.39
N ALA A 386 10.97 22.26 -6.19
CA ALA A 386 11.71 23.37 -6.79
C ALA A 386 13.20 23.35 -6.41
N LYS A 387 13.51 23.12 -5.13
CA LYS A 387 14.91 22.95 -4.68
C LYS A 387 15.58 21.74 -5.36
N LEU A 388 14.84 20.65 -5.53
CA LEU A 388 15.32 19.47 -6.26
C LEU A 388 15.41 19.67 -7.77
N LEU A 389 14.80 20.66 -8.40
CA LEU A 389 14.93 20.93 -9.83
C LEU A 389 16.03 21.97 -10.09
N TYR A 390 16.00 23.08 -9.36
CA TYR A 390 16.80 24.26 -9.63
C TYR A 390 17.98 24.46 -8.68
N GLN A 391 18.07 23.68 -7.59
CA GLN A 391 19.08 23.85 -6.54
C GLN A 391 19.11 25.32 -6.08
N ASP A 392 20.29 25.97 -6.12
CA ASP A 392 20.46 27.38 -5.75
C ASP A 392 20.42 28.33 -6.96
N ALA A 393 20.16 27.83 -8.18
CA ALA A 393 20.19 28.62 -9.39
C ALA A 393 18.99 29.56 -9.55
N VAL A 394 17.84 29.21 -8.98
CA VAL A 394 16.61 30.01 -9.02
C VAL A 394 15.97 30.02 -7.64
N SER A 395 15.75 31.22 -7.09
CA SER A 395 15.05 31.39 -5.83
C SER A 395 13.54 31.17 -5.96
N TRP A 396 12.88 30.78 -4.87
CA TRP A 396 11.42 30.65 -4.84
C TRP A 396 10.71 31.95 -5.25
N GLY A 397 11.21 33.12 -4.81
CA GLY A 397 10.62 34.41 -5.18
C GLY A 397 10.68 34.69 -6.69
N GLN A 398 11.75 34.25 -7.38
CA GLN A 398 11.84 34.35 -8.84
C GLN A 398 10.83 33.42 -9.52
N LEU A 399 10.65 32.19 -9.02
CA LEU A 399 9.64 31.26 -9.53
C LEU A 399 8.23 31.83 -9.35
N VAL A 400 7.94 32.45 -8.20
CA VAL A 400 6.65 33.10 -7.94
C VAL A 400 6.42 34.29 -8.86
N ALA A 401 7.45 35.11 -9.10
CA ALA A 401 7.34 36.23 -10.05
C ALA A 401 7.06 35.77 -11.48
N MET A 402 7.58 34.62 -11.90
CA MET A 402 7.38 34.06 -13.25
C MET A 402 6.07 33.29 -13.40
N HIS A 403 5.71 32.48 -12.40
CA HIS A 403 4.63 31.48 -12.52
C HIS A 403 3.42 31.77 -11.65
N GLY A 404 3.47 32.76 -10.76
CA GLY A 404 2.36 33.10 -9.88
C GLY A 404 1.09 33.57 -10.62
N GLY A 405 1.24 34.05 -11.86
CA GLY A 405 0.13 34.37 -12.75
C GLY A 405 -0.33 33.22 -13.66
N SER A 406 0.33 32.06 -13.63
CA SER A 406 0.04 30.96 -14.56
C SER A 406 -1.34 30.36 -14.28
N GLU A 407 -2.07 30.06 -15.36
CA GLU A 407 -3.26 29.21 -15.29
C GLU A 407 -2.80 27.74 -15.30
N VAL A 408 -2.45 27.24 -14.12
CA VAL A 408 -2.08 25.83 -13.93
C VAL A 408 -3.36 25.04 -13.73
N TYR A 409 -3.99 24.62 -14.82
CA TYR A 409 -5.05 23.60 -14.77
C TYR A 409 -4.45 22.21 -14.75
#